data_AF-A0A7H0VAM2-F1
#
_entry.id   AF-A0A7H0VAM2-F1
#
_cell.length_a   1.000
_cell.length_b   1.000
_cell.length_c   1.000
_cell.angle_alpha   90.00
_cell.angle_beta   90.00
_cell.angle_gamma   90.00
#
_symmetry.space_group_name_H-M   'P 1'
#
loop_
_entity.id
_entity.type
_entity.pdbx_description
1 polymer ?
#
loop_
_entity_poly.entity_id
_entity_poly.type
_entity_poly.pdbx_seq_one_letter_code
_entity_poly.pdbx_strand_id
1 'polypeptide(L)'
;MNQGEEIPLLVLKVLKTLYDTENPLFEKVSTDNGLVKLISSNPGSKFYFHILEQRVNNGHTQILIEYSPQSKSSNTSRKIWLKCDHDSINSHLSLWVDLLQGFKKYDFLSDNILDQRAKEIESYFNIADEDFDLPLSLNDIPNLNRYLLDFEGSIDHSRNPKISTICDDLIAESEQVRENLSTTTKGKLAKKLSKLFAKSSKLGTTFFLKTMQHFHATITSESTKWLINGSDDLFGFLN
;
A
#
# COMPACT_ATOMS: atom_id res chain seq x y z
N MET A 1 1.27 -7.77 -24.90
CA MET A 1 0.90 -6.40 -25.32
C MET A 1 1.30 -5.45 -24.20
N ASN A 2 2.01 -4.37 -24.52
CA ASN A 2 2.41 -3.37 -23.52
C ASN A 2 1.18 -2.54 -23.14
N GLN A 3 0.68 -2.66 -21.90
CA GLN A 3 -0.45 -1.87 -21.40
C GLN A 3 -0.28 -0.35 -21.57
N GLY A 4 0.96 0.14 -21.73
CA GLY A 4 1.25 1.56 -21.95
C GLY A 4 0.79 2.12 -23.31
N GLU A 5 0.58 1.27 -24.33
CA GLU A 5 0.19 1.73 -25.68
C GLU A 5 -1.32 1.96 -25.83
N GLU A 6 -2.14 1.38 -24.95
CA GLU A 6 -3.60 1.55 -24.96
C GLU A 6 -4.07 2.78 -24.16
N ILE A 7 -3.21 3.32 -23.29
CA ILE A 7 -3.51 4.48 -22.46
C ILE A 7 -3.11 5.76 -23.22
N PRO A 8 -4.00 6.75 -23.38
CA PRO A 8 -3.64 8.03 -23.97
C PRO A 8 -2.44 8.66 -23.27
N LEU A 9 -1.44 9.11 -24.04
CA LEU A 9 -0.22 9.73 -23.49
C LEU A 9 -0.53 10.89 -22.53
N LEU A 10 -1.62 11.62 -22.77
CA LEU A 10 -2.07 12.70 -21.89
C LEU A 10 -2.47 12.20 -20.50
N VAL A 11 -3.16 11.06 -20.43
CA VAL A 11 -3.54 10.41 -19.17
C VAL A 11 -2.28 9.98 -18.42
N LEU A 12 -1.31 9.38 -19.10
CA LEU A 12 -0.03 8.99 -18.51
C LEU A 12 0.73 10.20 -17.93
N LYS A 13 0.72 11.34 -18.63
CA LYS A 13 1.36 12.58 -18.15
C LYS A 13 0.73 13.09 -16.85
N VAL A 14 -0.59 13.21 -16.81
CA VAL A 14 -1.31 13.71 -15.61
C VAL A 14 -1.08 12.78 -14.41
N LEU A 15 -1.19 11.47 -14.63
CA LEU A 15 -0.96 10.48 -13.59
C LEU A 15 0.47 10.54 -13.05
N LYS A 16 1.47 10.70 -13.93
CA LYS A 16 2.88 10.79 -13.51
C LYS A 16 3.13 12.02 -12.64
N THR A 17 2.66 13.19 -13.07
CA THR A 17 2.84 14.44 -12.30
C THR A 17 2.27 14.32 -10.88
N LEU A 18 1.09 13.72 -10.73
CA LEU A 18 0.48 13.54 -9.40
C LEU A 18 1.11 12.42 -8.59
N TYR A 19 1.51 11.32 -9.23
CA TYR A 19 2.21 10.22 -8.56
C TYR A 19 3.55 10.68 -7.96
N ASP A 20 4.28 11.53 -8.67
CA ASP A 20 5.56 12.07 -8.21
C ASP A 20 5.36 13.07 -7.04
N THR A 21 4.16 13.66 -6.89
CA THR A 21 3.88 14.71 -5.89
C THR A 21 3.16 14.20 -4.62
N GLU A 22 2.25 13.22 -4.74
CA GLU A 22 1.28 12.83 -3.70
C GLU A 22 1.44 11.38 -3.21
N ASN A 23 2.67 10.84 -3.31
CA ASN A 23 2.97 9.41 -3.31
C ASN A 23 2.54 8.57 -2.08
N PRO A 24 2.25 9.07 -0.86
CA PRO A 24 1.81 8.16 0.21
C PRO A 24 0.28 7.98 0.31
N LEU A 25 -0.54 8.59 -0.56
CA LEU A 25 -2.01 8.52 -0.43
C LEU A 25 -2.66 7.39 -1.21
N PHE A 26 -2.07 7.01 -2.34
CA PHE A 26 -2.60 5.97 -3.21
C PHE A 26 -1.47 5.22 -3.92
N GLU A 27 -1.77 4.00 -4.34
CA GLU A 27 -0.87 3.17 -5.14
C GLU A 27 -1.53 2.71 -6.43
N LYS A 28 -0.73 2.57 -7.49
CA LYS A 28 -1.18 1.97 -8.74
C LYS A 28 -1.17 0.46 -8.58
N VAL A 29 -2.26 -0.19 -8.96
CA VAL A 29 -2.38 -1.65 -8.98
C VAL A 29 -2.65 -2.14 -10.39
N SER A 30 -2.28 -3.39 -10.65
CA SER A 30 -2.69 -4.09 -11.87
C SER A 30 -4.22 -4.21 -11.90
N THR A 31 -4.78 -4.14 -13.11
CA THR A 31 -6.21 -4.35 -13.30
C THR A 31 -6.47 -5.14 -14.56
N ASP A 32 -7.35 -6.14 -14.45
CA ASP A 32 -7.81 -6.94 -15.59
C ASP A 32 -8.96 -6.25 -16.35
N ASN A 33 -9.62 -5.28 -15.69
CA ASN A 33 -10.84 -4.63 -16.16
C ASN A 33 -10.67 -3.11 -16.17
N GLY A 34 -9.75 -2.61 -16.98
CA GLY A 34 -9.61 -1.18 -17.22
C GLY A 34 -8.23 -0.78 -17.75
N LEU A 35 -8.05 0.52 -17.93
CA LEU A 35 -6.79 1.10 -18.39
C LEU A 35 -5.84 1.40 -17.22
N VAL A 36 -6.35 1.98 -16.13
CA VAL A 36 -5.54 2.37 -14.96
C VAL A 36 -6.37 2.29 -13.69
N LYS A 37 -5.87 1.59 -12.67
CA LYS A 37 -6.47 1.58 -11.33
C LYS A 37 -5.50 2.08 -10.27
N LEU A 38 -5.96 3.05 -9.49
CA LEU A 38 -5.32 3.54 -8.28
C LEU A 38 -6.20 3.15 -7.09
N ILE A 39 -5.58 2.71 -6.01
CA ILE A 39 -6.28 2.40 -4.75
C ILE A 39 -5.69 3.25 -3.62
N SER A 40 -6.52 3.56 -2.64
CA SER A 40 -6.07 4.19 -1.39
C SER A 40 -4.99 3.34 -0.73
N SER A 41 -3.90 3.96 -0.29
CA SER A 41 -2.86 3.29 0.50
C SER A 41 -3.25 3.05 1.96
N ASN A 42 -4.43 3.52 2.39
CA ASN A 42 -4.97 3.22 3.72
C ASN A 42 -5.53 1.78 3.75
N PRO A 43 -5.03 0.91 4.65
CA PRO A 43 -5.53 -0.46 4.79
C PRO A 43 -7.04 -0.55 5.06
N GLY A 44 -7.69 -1.57 4.48
CA GLY A 44 -9.14 -1.78 4.60
C GLY A 44 -10.01 -0.77 3.84
N SER A 45 -9.40 0.28 3.28
CA SER A 45 -10.11 1.25 2.44
C SER A 45 -10.56 0.61 1.14
N LYS A 46 -11.83 0.83 0.80
CA LYS A 46 -12.41 0.45 -0.50
C LYS A 46 -12.34 1.58 -1.52
N PHE A 47 -11.56 2.64 -1.23
CA PHE A 47 -11.47 3.81 -2.09
C PHE A 47 -10.53 3.57 -3.27
N TYR A 48 -10.95 4.02 -4.45
CA TYR A 48 -10.23 3.82 -5.70
C TYR A 48 -10.48 4.96 -6.68
N PHE A 49 -9.58 5.07 -7.65
CA PHE A 49 -9.75 5.85 -8.87
C PHE A 49 -9.40 4.96 -10.06
N HIS A 50 -10.35 4.77 -10.96
CA HIS A 50 -10.26 3.79 -12.04
C HIS A 50 -10.60 4.46 -13.38
N ILE A 51 -9.68 4.38 -14.33
CA ILE A 51 -9.94 4.69 -15.73
C ILE A 51 -10.27 3.37 -16.41
N LEU A 52 -11.53 3.21 -16.82
CA LEU A 52 -12.08 1.95 -17.30
C LEU A 52 -11.83 1.76 -18.80
N GLU A 53 -12.22 2.75 -19.60
CA GLU A 53 -12.17 2.63 -21.06
C GLU A 53 -12.07 4.01 -21.72
N GLN A 54 -11.74 4.00 -23.01
CA GLN A 54 -11.72 5.19 -23.85
C GLN A 54 -12.64 5.00 -25.06
N ARG A 55 -13.19 6.09 -25.56
CA ARG A 55 -13.95 6.10 -26.81
C ARG A 55 -13.72 7.40 -27.58
N VAL A 56 -14.01 7.36 -28.88
CA VAL A 56 -14.18 8.59 -29.66
C VAL A 56 -15.68 8.86 -29.76
N ASN A 57 -16.10 10.05 -29.33
CA ASN A 57 -17.49 10.48 -29.39
C ASN A 57 -17.53 11.92 -29.93
N ASN A 58 -18.30 12.15 -30.99
CA ASN A 58 -18.41 13.45 -31.67
C ASN A 58 -17.04 14.07 -32.03
N GLY A 59 -16.10 13.25 -32.52
CA GLY A 59 -14.76 13.71 -32.89
C GLY A 59 -13.83 14.03 -31.71
N HIS A 60 -14.26 13.79 -30.47
CA HIS A 60 -13.45 13.99 -29.28
C HIS A 60 -13.17 12.66 -28.59
N THR A 61 -11.91 12.45 -28.18
CA THR A 61 -11.56 11.35 -27.29
C THR A 61 -12.14 11.62 -25.90
N GLN A 62 -12.87 10.65 -25.38
CA GLN A 62 -13.43 10.64 -24.04
C GLN A 62 -12.89 9.44 -23.28
N ILE A 63 -12.74 9.59 -21.96
CA ILE A 63 -12.41 8.50 -21.04
C ILE A 63 -13.54 8.28 -20.05
N LEU A 64 -13.78 7.03 -19.69
CA LEU A 64 -14.71 6.66 -18.63
C LEU A 64 -13.93 6.50 -17.34
N ILE A 65 -14.21 7.36 -16.36
CA ILE A 65 -13.63 7.23 -15.03
C ILE A 65 -14.68 6.72 -14.05
N GLU A 66 -14.22 5.99 -13.05
CA GLU A 66 -14.98 5.58 -11.88
C GLU A 66 -14.13 5.76 -10.64
N TYR A 67 -14.63 6.46 -9.62
CA TYR A 67 -13.91 6.63 -8.37
C TYR A 67 -14.83 6.60 -7.15
N SER A 68 -14.28 6.17 -6.02
CA SER A 68 -14.87 6.21 -4.69
C SER A 68 -13.83 6.74 -3.71
N PRO A 69 -14.20 7.66 -2.79
CA PRO A 69 -15.55 8.18 -2.54
C PRO A 69 -15.93 9.27 -3.56
N GLN A 70 -17.22 9.43 -3.86
CA GLN A 70 -17.67 10.47 -4.81
C GLN A 70 -17.65 11.89 -4.24
N SER A 71 -17.71 12.03 -2.91
CA SER A 71 -17.75 13.33 -2.22
C SER A 71 -17.45 13.20 -0.74
N LYS A 72 -17.29 14.33 -0.05
CA LYS A 72 -17.06 14.39 1.41
C LYS A 72 -18.21 13.80 2.24
N SER A 73 -19.41 13.69 1.66
CA SER A 73 -20.63 13.21 2.33
C SER A 73 -21.12 11.85 1.81
N SER A 74 -20.41 11.22 0.86
CA SER A 74 -20.85 9.94 0.28
C SER A 74 -19.67 9.07 -0.17
N ASN A 75 -19.61 7.85 0.38
CA ASN A 75 -18.62 6.83 0.04
C ASN A 75 -18.98 6.01 -1.21
N THR A 76 -20.14 6.27 -1.81
CA THR A 76 -20.55 5.61 -3.07
C THR A 76 -19.58 5.96 -4.21
N SER A 77 -19.54 5.11 -5.24
CA SER A 77 -18.76 5.40 -6.44
C SER A 77 -19.48 6.38 -7.35
N ARG A 78 -18.69 7.14 -8.12
CA ARG A 78 -19.16 7.98 -9.22
C ARG A 78 -18.51 7.52 -10.51
N LYS A 79 -19.32 7.30 -11.54
CA LYS A 79 -18.91 6.86 -12.88
C LYS A 79 -19.31 7.90 -13.92
N ILE A 80 -18.36 8.40 -14.70
CA ILE A 80 -18.59 9.54 -15.61
C ILE A 80 -17.67 9.50 -16.83
N TRP A 81 -18.23 9.86 -18.00
CA TRP A 81 -17.46 10.15 -19.21
C TRP A 81 -16.92 11.56 -19.17
N LEU A 82 -15.61 11.70 -19.36
CA LEU A 82 -14.92 12.98 -19.40
C LEU A 82 -14.24 13.17 -20.75
N LYS A 83 -14.06 14.42 -21.15
CA LYS A 83 -13.16 14.73 -22.25
C LYS A 83 -11.74 14.35 -21.84
N CYS A 84 -11.02 13.71 -22.75
CA CYS A 84 -9.61 13.35 -22.54
C CYS A 84 -8.72 14.59 -22.72
N ASP A 85 -8.83 15.54 -21.79
CA ASP A 85 -7.96 16.70 -21.67
C ASP A 85 -7.37 16.84 -20.26
N HIS A 86 -6.30 17.63 -20.15
CA HIS A 86 -5.54 17.79 -18.92
C HIS A 86 -6.44 18.25 -17.76
N ASP A 87 -7.26 19.28 -17.99
CA ASP A 87 -8.04 19.93 -16.93
C ASP A 87 -9.17 19.04 -16.42
N SER A 88 -9.84 18.30 -17.30
CA SER A 88 -10.90 17.36 -16.92
C SER A 88 -10.34 16.19 -16.10
N ILE A 89 -9.20 15.64 -16.49
CA ILE A 89 -8.58 14.53 -15.76
C ILE A 89 -8.05 15.02 -14.41
N ASN A 90 -7.31 16.13 -14.41
CA ASN A 90 -6.67 16.66 -13.22
C ASN A 90 -7.70 17.10 -12.18
N SER A 91 -8.78 17.79 -12.57
CA SER A 91 -9.83 18.22 -11.63
C SER A 91 -10.48 17.06 -10.89
N HIS A 92 -10.76 15.95 -11.57
CA HIS A 92 -11.35 14.78 -10.95
C HIS A 92 -10.37 13.99 -10.10
N LEU A 93 -9.12 13.86 -10.54
CA LEU A 93 -8.10 13.15 -9.79
C LEU A 93 -7.67 13.94 -8.54
N SER A 94 -7.44 15.25 -8.65
CA SER A 94 -7.15 16.13 -7.51
C SER A 94 -8.30 16.14 -6.50
N LEU A 95 -9.56 16.20 -6.96
CA LEU A 95 -10.70 16.08 -6.05
C LEU A 95 -10.66 14.76 -5.26
N TRP A 96 -10.36 13.65 -5.91
CA TRP A 96 -10.26 12.35 -5.24
C TRP A 96 -9.10 12.33 -4.25
N VAL A 97 -7.93 12.87 -4.60
CA VAL A 97 -6.78 13.01 -3.70
C VAL A 97 -7.13 13.87 -2.47
N ASP A 98 -7.82 15.00 -2.66
CA ASP A 98 -8.29 15.86 -1.56
C ASP A 98 -9.24 15.11 -0.62
N LEU A 99 -10.07 14.21 -1.15
CA LEU A 99 -10.92 13.35 -0.34
C LEU A 99 -10.06 12.39 0.50
N LEU A 100 -9.08 11.71 -0.10
CA LEU A 100 -8.17 10.83 0.63
C LEU A 100 -7.42 11.58 1.75
N GLN A 101 -6.92 12.79 1.47
CA GLN A 101 -6.29 13.64 2.47
C GLN A 101 -7.26 14.01 3.59
N GLY A 102 -8.51 14.34 3.25
CA GLY A 102 -9.56 14.61 4.23
C GLY A 102 -9.80 13.44 5.18
N PHE A 103 -9.96 12.23 4.63
CA PHE A 103 -10.13 11.02 5.43
C PHE A 103 -8.93 10.74 6.32
N LYS A 104 -7.70 10.89 5.80
CA LYS A 104 -6.47 10.73 6.59
C LYS A 104 -6.35 11.77 7.70
N LYS A 105 -6.72 13.03 7.43
CA LYS A 105 -6.62 14.14 8.39
C LYS A 105 -7.62 14.02 9.54
N TYR A 106 -8.84 13.57 9.24
CA TYR A 106 -9.91 13.40 10.23
C TYR A 106 -10.08 11.94 10.67
N ASP A 107 -9.01 11.16 10.59
CA ASP A 107 -8.98 9.81 11.11
C ASP A 107 -8.85 9.83 12.64
N PHE A 108 -9.82 10.44 13.34
CA PHE A 108 -9.84 10.47 14.81
C PHE A 108 -10.14 9.08 15.41
N LEU A 109 -10.60 8.15 14.57
CA LEU A 109 -10.79 6.75 14.90
C LEU A 109 -9.50 5.94 14.70
N SER A 110 -8.46 6.50 14.06
CA SER A 110 -7.18 5.81 13.98
C SER A 110 -6.53 5.74 15.34
N ASP A 111 -5.92 4.58 15.56
CA ASP A 111 -5.19 4.30 16.77
C ASP A 111 -3.82 5.00 16.66
N ASN A 112 -3.74 6.28 17.08
CA ASN A 112 -2.49 7.08 17.04
C ASN A 112 -1.29 6.33 17.67
N ILE A 113 -1.57 5.40 18.59
CA ILE A 113 -0.56 4.52 19.21
C ILE A 113 0.05 3.58 18.17
N LEU A 114 -0.76 2.99 17.27
CA LEU A 114 -0.26 2.12 16.20
C LEU A 114 0.61 2.89 15.21
N ASP A 115 0.23 4.12 14.86
CA ASP A 115 1.02 4.95 13.96
C ASP A 115 2.37 5.33 14.56
N GLN A 116 2.39 5.66 15.86
CA GLN A 116 3.63 5.91 16.57
C GLN A 116 4.49 4.63 16.65
N ARG A 117 3.91 3.48 17.01
CA ARG A 117 4.62 2.19 17.03
C ARG A 117 5.15 1.81 15.65
N ALA A 118 4.39 2.07 14.59
CA ALA A 118 4.83 1.79 13.23
C ALA A 118 6.05 2.65 12.88
N LYS A 119 6.09 3.93 13.26
CA LYS A 119 7.26 4.79 13.06
C LYS A 119 8.47 4.34 13.88
N GLU A 120 8.24 3.95 15.13
CA GLU A 120 9.30 3.38 15.98
C GLU A 120 9.87 2.11 15.33
N ILE A 121 9.00 1.21 14.86
CA ILE A 121 9.43 -0.01 14.16
C ILE A 121 10.14 0.32 12.84
N GLU A 122 9.62 1.29 12.08
CA GLU A 122 10.20 1.77 10.82
C GLU A 122 11.64 2.28 11.03
N SER A 123 11.88 3.00 12.13
CA SER A 123 13.20 3.54 12.44
C SER A 123 14.28 2.47 12.64
N TYR A 124 13.88 1.22 12.91
CA TYR A 124 14.84 0.13 13.01
C TYR A 124 15.25 -0.43 11.65
N PHE A 125 14.46 -0.19 10.59
CA PHE A 125 14.87 -0.52 9.23
C PHE A 125 15.92 0.48 8.76
N ASN A 126 17.18 0.07 8.66
CA ASN A 126 18.25 0.97 8.20
C ASN A 126 18.40 0.95 6.68
N ILE A 127 17.40 1.48 5.99
CA ILE A 127 17.43 1.67 4.54
C ILE A 127 18.11 2.99 4.25
N ALA A 128 19.25 2.96 3.55
CA ALA A 128 19.88 4.20 3.08
C ALA A 128 18.92 4.98 2.16
N ASP A 129 18.92 6.31 2.25
CA ASP A 129 18.02 7.16 1.44
C ASP A 129 18.13 6.86 -0.07
N GLU A 130 19.35 6.57 -0.56
CA GLU A 130 19.62 6.19 -1.95
C GLU A 130 18.98 4.84 -2.36
N ASP A 131 18.75 3.97 -1.38
CA ASP A 131 18.15 2.65 -1.56
C ASP A 131 16.62 2.68 -1.39
N PHE A 132 16.05 3.77 -0.87
CA PHE A 132 14.64 3.85 -0.48
C PHE A 132 13.68 3.56 -1.64
N ASP A 133 13.98 4.11 -2.81
CA ASP A 133 13.16 3.97 -4.02
C ASP A 133 13.60 2.81 -4.94
N LEU A 134 14.62 2.04 -4.54
CA LEU A 134 15.04 0.88 -5.32
C LEU A 134 14.05 -0.27 -5.19
N PRO A 135 13.83 -1.06 -6.26
CA PRO A 135 13.01 -2.26 -6.19
C PRO A 135 13.67 -3.32 -5.30
N LEU A 136 12.86 -4.28 -4.83
CA LEU A 136 13.39 -5.46 -4.14
C LEU A 136 14.26 -6.30 -5.10
N SER A 137 15.31 -6.93 -4.56
CA SER A 137 16.08 -7.87 -5.35
C SER A 137 15.26 -9.15 -5.60
N LEU A 138 15.50 -9.83 -6.73
CA LEU A 138 14.82 -11.09 -7.04
C LEU A 138 15.06 -12.19 -5.99
N ASN A 139 16.15 -12.10 -5.24
CA ASN A 139 16.49 -13.04 -4.18
C ASN A 139 15.71 -12.76 -2.88
N ASP A 140 15.24 -11.54 -2.67
CA ASP A 140 14.52 -11.16 -1.45
C ASP A 140 13.03 -11.52 -1.52
N ILE A 141 12.44 -11.44 -2.71
CA ILE A 141 11.00 -11.68 -2.92
C ILE A 141 10.56 -13.05 -2.40
N PRO A 142 11.23 -14.19 -2.71
CA PRO A 142 10.79 -15.50 -2.20
C PRO A 142 10.88 -15.62 -0.68
N ASN A 143 11.92 -15.04 -0.07
CA ASN A 143 12.13 -15.09 1.38
C ASN A 143 11.06 -14.27 2.11
N LEU A 144 10.78 -13.07 1.63
CA LEU A 144 9.72 -12.20 2.16
C LEU A 144 8.34 -12.80 1.95
N ASN A 145 8.07 -13.39 0.78
CA ASN A 145 6.81 -14.08 0.51
C ASN A 145 6.58 -15.25 1.47
N ARG A 146 7.61 -16.08 1.70
CA ARG A 146 7.52 -17.19 2.67
C ARG A 146 7.28 -16.67 4.09
N TYR A 147 8.01 -15.62 4.51
CA TYR A 147 7.79 -15.01 5.82
C TYR A 147 6.35 -14.55 6.01
N LEU A 148 5.77 -13.85 5.02
CA LEU A 148 4.40 -13.34 5.09
C LEU A 148 3.37 -14.49 5.17
N LEU A 149 3.59 -15.60 4.44
CA LEU A 149 2.76 -16.79 4.55
C LEU A 149 2.83 -17.43 5.95
N ASP A 150 4.03 -17.55 6.51
CA ASP A 150 4.22 -18.10 7.86
C ASP A 150 3.62 -17.17 8.94
N PHE A 151 3.70 -15.86 8.72
CA PHE A 151 3.06 -14.84 9.55
C PHE A 151 1.53 -14.96 9.51
N GLU A 152 0.94 -15.06 8.32
CA GLU A 152 -0.50 -15.30 8.11
C GLU A 152 -0.96 -16.58 8.82
N GLY A 153 -0.21 -17.68 8.67
CA GLY A 153 -0.50 -18.93 9.36
C GLY A 153 -0.43 -18.83 10.89
N SER A 154 0.51 -18.03 11.41
CA SER A 154 0.63 -17.77 12.85
C SER A 154 -0.54 -16.93 13.39
N ILE A 155 -1.00 -15.94 12.62
CA ILE A 155 -2.19 -15.15 12.95
C ILE A 155 -3.41 -16.07 13.02
N ASP A 156 -3.60 -16.92 12.02
CA ASP A 156 -4.76 -17.81 11.94
C ASP A 156 -4.75 -18.85 13.07
N HIS A 157 -3.58 -19.39 13.42
CA HIS A 157 -3.44 -20.28 14.58
C HIS A 157 -3.80 -19.61 15.91
N SER A 158 -3.56 -18.29 16.03
CA SER A 158 -3.86 -17.52 17.24
C SER A 158 -5.32 -17.06 17.30
N ARG A 159 -6.11 -17.30 16.24
CA ARG A 159 -7.47 -16.81 16.08
C ARG A 159 -8.40 -17.33 17.17
N ASN A 160 -9.21 -16.42 17.70
CA ASN A 160 -10.34 -16.74 18.56
C ASN A 160 -11.45 -15.69 18.38
N PRO A 161 -12.67 -15.93 18.89
CA PRO A 161 -13.81 -15.04 18.66
C PRO A 161 -13.59 -13.57 19.06
N LYS A 162 -12.70 -13.28 20.03
CA LYS A 162 -12.47 -11.91 20.50
C LYS A 162 -11.58 -11.09 19.57
N ILE A 163 -10.71 -11.74 18.81
CA ILE A 163 -9.71 -11.08 17.95
C ILE A 163 -9.87 -11.44 16.47
N SER A 164 -10.92 -12.18 16.10
CA SER A 164 -11.13 -12.65 14.72
C SER A 164 -11.08 -11.52 13.69
N THR A 165 -11.75 -10.40 13.94
CA THR A 165 -11.73 -9.25 13.02
C THR A 165 -10.32 -8.66 12.85
N ILE A 166 -9.54 -8.61 13.93
CA ILE A 166 -8.15 -8.14 13.88
C ILE A 166 -7.29 -9.11 13.06
N CYS A 167 -7.51 -10.42 13.21
CA CYS A 167 -6.86 -11.45 12.42
C CYS A 167 -7.20 -11.31 10.92
N ASP A 168 -8.48 -11.10 10.59
CA ASP A 168 -8.93 -10.92 9.21
C ASP A 168 -8.30 -9.69 8.55
N ASP A 169 -8.30 -8.57 9.26
CA ASP A 169 -7.68 -7.33 8.78
C ASP A 169 -6.17 -7.49 8.56
N LEU A 170 -5.46 -8.13 9.51
CA LEU A 170 -4.01 -8.37 9.40
C LEU A 170 -3.65 -9.33 8.25
N ILE A 171 -4.42 -10.39 8.05
CA ILE A 171 -4.20 -11.33 6.95
C ILE A 171 -4.43 -10.64 5.61
N ALA A 172 -5.53 -9.90 5.45
CA ALA A 172 -5.81 -9.16 4.22
C ALA A 172 -4.71 -8.12 3.90
N GLU A 173 -4.16 -7.45 4.93
CA GLU A 173 -3.04 -6.53 4.75
C GLU A 173 -1.74 -7.26 4.36
N SER A 174 -1.45 -8.40 4.98
CA SER A 174 -0.29 -9.23 4.64
C SER A 174 -0.36 -9.74 3.19
N GLU A 175 -1.53 -10.19 2.76
CA GLU A 175 -1.79 -10.62 1.38
C GLU A 175 -1.54 -9.48 0.39
N GLN A 176 -2.02 -8.27 0.69
CA GLN A 176 -1.75 -7.10 -0.15
C GLN A 176 -0.26 -6.76 -0.22
N VAL A 177 0.51 -6.91 0.86
CA VAL A 177 1.97 -6.73 0.81
C VAL A 177 2.59 -7.79 -0.11
N ARG A 178 2.17 -9.05 0.06
CA ARG A 178 2.68 -10.21 -0.66
C ARG A 178 2.46 -10.09 -2.17
N GLU A 179 1.25 -9.71 -2.58
CA GLU A 179 0.89 -9.50 -3.99
C GLU A 179 1.69 -8.38 -4.67
N ASN A 180 2.18 -7.41 -3.89
CA ASN A 180 2.90 -6.24 -4.38
C ASN A 180 4.43 -6.33 -4.18
N LEU A 181 4.98 -7.46 -3.73
CA LEU A 181 6.42 -7.60 -3.50
C LEU A 181 7.27 -7.34 -4.76
N SER A 182 6.78 -7.74 -5.94
CA SER A 182 7.51 -7.57 -7.20
C SER A 182 7.48 -6.15 -7.77
N THR A 183 6.61 -5.29 -7.26
CA THR A 183 6.36 -3.93 -7.78
C THR A 183 6.62 -2.84 -6.74
N THR A 184 6.87 -3.21 -5.49
CA THR A 184 7.19 -2.28 -4.40
C THR A 184 8.67 -1.90 -4.38
N THR A 185 8.97 -0.75 -3.76
CA THR A 185 10.34 -0.36 -3.41
C THR A 185 10.69 -0.85 -2.00
N LYS A 186 11.99 -0.88 -1.70
CA LYS A 186 12.55 -1.19 -0.39
C LYS A 186 11.91 -0.36 0.73
N GLY A 187 11.87 0.96 0.57
CA GLY A 187 11.31 1.89 1.55
C GLY A 187 9.80 1.73 1.74
N LYS A 188 9.06 1.52 0.65
CA LYS A 188 7.62 1.24 0.73
C LYS A 188 7.33 -0.07 1.45
N LEU A 189 8.14 -1.11 1.21
CA LEU A 189 7.99 -2.38 1.91
C LEU A 189 8.23 -2.22 3.42
N ALA A 190 9.31 -1.57 3.84
CA ALA A 190 9.59 -1.35 5.27
C ALA A 190 8.45 -0.61 5.97
N LYS A 191 7.88 0.42 5.33
CA LYS A 191 6.68 1.12 5.84
C LYS A 191 5.49 0.17 6.02
N LYS A 192 5.22 -0.71 5.05
CA LYS A 192 4.12 -1.66 5.13
C LYS A 192 4.35 -2.72 6.22
N LEU A 193 5.56 -3.29 6.30
CA LEU A 193 5.93 -4.26 7.34
C LEU A 193 5.85 -3.66 8.74
N SER A 194 6.32 -2.42 8.91
CA SER A 194 6.25 -1.71 10.20
C SER A 194 4.81 -1.54 10.69
N LYS A 195 3.88 -1.24 9.78
CA LYS A 195 2.45 -1.17 10.09
C LYS A 195 1.86 -2.53 10.46
N LEU A 196 2.23 -3.59 9.75
CA LEU A 196 1.82 -4.96 10.09
C LEU A 196 2.29 -5.37 11.48
N PHE A 197 3.55 -5.09 11.82
CA PHE A 197 4.10 -5.38 13.16
C PHE A 197 3.47 -4.52 14.25
N ALA A 198 3.26 -3.23 14.00
CA ALA A 198 2.53 -2.40 14.94
C ALA A 198 1.14 -2.96 15.22
N LYS A 199 0.39 -3.36 14.19
CA LYS A 199 -0.95 -3.96 14.33
C LYS A 199 -0.92 -5.33 15.00
N SER A 200 0.08 -6.15 14.75
CA SER A 200 0.20 -7.49 15.39
C SER A 200 0.34 -7.39 16.91
N SER A 201 0.80 -6.26 17.46
CA SER A 201 0.79 -6.00 18.90
C SER A 201 -0.61 -6.06 19.54
N LYS A 202 -1.69 -5.89 18.75
CA LYS A 202 -3.08 -6.06 19.22
C LYS A 202 -3.45 -7.52 19.48
N LEU A 203 -2.70 -8.48 18.93
CA LEU A 203 -2.86 -9.91 19.22
C LEU A 203 -2.18 -10.32 20.53
N GLY A 204 -1.46 -9.38 21.17
CA GLY A 204 -0.78 -9.55 22.44
C GLY A 204 0.75 -9.48 22.30
N THR A 205 1.40 -9.03 23.38
CA THR A 205 2.85 -8.82 23.41
C THR A 205 3.64 -10.07 23.01
N THR A 206 3.26 -11.26 23.52
CA THR A 206 3.95 -12.51 23.18
C THR A 206 3.91 -12.83 21.68
N PHE A 207 2.78 -12.57 21.02
CA PHE A 207 2.66 -12.78 19.58
C PHE A 207 3.59 -11.81 18.82
N PHE A 208 3.50 -10.53 19.15
CA PHE A 208 4.35 -9.49 18.56
C PHE A 208 5.85 -9.80 18.68
N LEU A 209 6.33 -10.15 19.87
CA LEU A 209 7.75 -10.47 20.09
C LEU A 209 8.18 -11.68 19.25
N LYS A 210 7.37 -12.75 19.19
CA LYS A 210 7.66 -13.92 18.37
C LYS A 210 7.68 -13.60 16.87
N THR A 211 6.75 -12.77 16.39
CA THR A 211 6.72 -12.30 15.01
C THR A 211 7.99 -11.54 14.65
N MET A 212 8.44 -10.63 15.53
CA MET A 212 9.66 -9.86 15.33
C MET A 212 10.91 -10.77 15.35
N GLN A 213 10.98 -11.72 16.29
CA GLN A 213 12.07 -12.72 16.34
C GLN A 213 12.11 -13.58 15.07
N HIS A 214 10.96 -14.06 14.60
CA HIS A 214 10.88 -14.86 13.37
C HIS A 214 11.27 -14.03 12.14
N PHE A 215 10.86 -12.76 12.11
CA PHE A 215 11.26 -11.84 11.06
C PHE A 215 12.78 -11.74 11.01
N HIS A 216 13.42 -11.43 12.14
CA HIS A 216 14.87 -11.34 12.27
C HIS A 216 15.58 -12.54 11.65
N ALA A 217 15.22 -13.74 12.11
CA ALA A 217 15.84 -14.97 11.68
C ALA A 217 15.70 -15.20 10.17
N THR A 218 14.61 -14.70 9.57
CA THR A 218 14.37 -14.80 8.14
C THR A 218 15.19 -13.79 7.33
N ILE A 219 15.47 -12.60 7.89
CA ILE A 219 16.15 -11.50 7.21
C ILE A 219 17.65 -11.36 7.55
N THR A 220 18.22 -12.28 8.32
CA THR A 220 19.67 -12.38 8.55
C THR A 220 20.46 -12.99 7.38
N SER A 221 19.79 -13.33 6.27
CA SER A 221 20.48 -13.81 5.06
C SER A 221 21.20 -12.66 4.35
N GLU A 222 22.33 -12.93 3.67
CA GLU A 222 23.14 -11.86 3.04
C GLU A 222 22.36 -10.98 2.06
N SER A 223 21.32 -11.51 1.42
CA SER A 223 20.51 -10.77 0.47
C SER A 223 19.57 -9.74 1.14
N THR A 224 19.19 -9.98 2.40
CA THR A 224 18.20 -9.16 3.14
C THR A 224 18.84 -8.27 4.22
N LYS A 225 20.17 -8.31 4.39
CA LYS A 225 20.94 -7.47 5.32
C LYS A 225 20.67 -5.96 5.16
N TRP A 226 20.28 -5.50 3.97
CA TRP A 226 19.91 -4.11 3.74
C TRP A 226 18.70 -3.65 4.57
N LEU A 227 17.87 -4.56 5.09
CA LEU A 227 16.75 -4.23 5.97
C LEU A 227 17.17 -3.84 7.39
N ILE A 228 18.35 -4.26 7.87
CA ILE A 228 18.77 -4.10 9.28
C ILE A 228 20.21 -3.59 9.43
N ASN A 229 20.86 -3.19 8.33
CA ASN A 229 22.30 -2.92 8.33
C ASN A 229 22.67 -1.87 9.40
N GLY A 230 23.18 -2.24 10.58
CA GLY A 230 23.57 -1.30 11.64
C GLY A 230 22.63 -1.17 12.85
N SER A 231 21.56 -1.95 12.99
CA SER A 231 20.77 -2.01 14.23
C SER A 231 20.93 -3.35 14.96
N ASP A 232 22.07 -3.53 15.63
CA ASP A 232 22.21 -4.49 16.74
C ASP A 232 21.15 -4.23 17.85
N ASP A 233 20.53 -3.04 17.86
CA ASP A 233 19.46 -2.60 18.76
C ASP A 233 18.05 -3.09 18.40
N LEU A 234 17.77 -3.58 17.18
CA LEU A 234 16.41 -4.03 16.77
C LEU A 234 15.89 -5.17 17.67
N PHE A 235 16.80 -5.87 18.36
CA PHE A 235 16.55 -7.05 19.17
C PHE A 235 17.10 -6.96 20.60
N GLY A 236 17.66 -5.82 21.00
CA GLY A 236 18.16 -5.62 22.37
C GLY A 236 17.08 -5.80 23.43
N PHE A 237 15.81 -5.55 23.08
CA PHE A 237 14.64 -5.78 23.94
C PHE A 237 14.02 -7.19 23.80
N LEU A 238 14.51 -8.02 22.88
CA LEU A 238 14.08 -9.41 22.69
C LEU A 238 14.95 -10.43 23.44
N ASN A 239 16.02 -9.97 24.09
CA ASN A 239 16.88 -10.74 25.00
C ASN A 239 16.52 -10.50 26.47
#